data_AF-A0A1Q5TRT3-F1
#
_entry.id   AF-A0A1Q5TRT3-F1
#
_cell.length_a   1.000
_cell.length_b   1.000
_cell.length_c   1.000
_cell.angle_alpha   90.00
_cell.angle_beta   90.00
_cell.angle_gamma   90.00
#
_symmetry.space_group_name_H-M   'P 1'
#
loop_
_entity.id
_entity.type
_entity.pdbx_description
1 polymer ?
#
loop_
_entity_poly.entity_id
_entity_poly.type
_entity_poly.pdbx_seq_one_letter_code
_entity_poly.pdbx_strand_id
1 'polypeptide(L)'
;MGIIILPPVVEDIVPHHDESDDSMSVDSDEDVEMSGVRAPKRARIGNQIVSTGVVTPGEVVTDDPQWMRGHGTYMTPLSTSIIATVAGTVHKTNKLLSVHPLRARYTPEIGDLVIGRIVEVQSKRWKVDVAAPLLAQLPLSAINLPGGILRRRTSSDELQIRTFFSEGDLVVAEVQSVHQDGSASLHTRSLKYGKLRNGVFLAVTGTGGSGASSSTTKGGVGDGSLRPGAGSGMGGVVRSRRQVWTVNTHNGGGEVDVILGVNGYIWISKHADGAAAASSTTENVSITRMEEMVSTSIYSSQNDVIPPQTRREIARLAQCIQVLVQGGVRVDEETVMGAYEASLQVDLEVGDDEDEDEETKHEGREYLEGAKSRRILELVFQHVK
;
A
#
# COMPACT_ATOMS: atom_id res chain seq x y z
N MET A 1 8.73 -10.22 -32.66
CA MET A 1 9.82 -11.08 -32.15
C MET A 1 9.65 -11.16 -30.64
N GLY A 2 9.44 -12.35 -30.09
CA GLY A 2 9.23 -12.56 -28.66
C GLY A 2 10.56 -12.54 -27.91
N ILE A 3 10.60 -11.91 -26.74
CA ILE A 3 11.74 -11.93 -25.83
C ILE A 3 11.79 -13.32 -25.18
N ILE A 4 12.86 -14.06 -25.42
CA ILE A 4 13.14 -15.34 -24.75
C ILE A 4 14.04 -15.03 -23.56
N ILE A 5 13.57 -15.33 -22.35
CA ILE A 5 14.37 -15.23 -21.12
C ILE A 5 15.04 -16.59 -20.91
N LEU A 6 16.37 -16.62 -20.96
CA LEU A 6 17.16 -17.81 -20.66
C LEU A 6 17.16 -18.08 -19.14
N PRO A 7 17.16 -19.34 -18.70
CA PRO A 7 17.34 -19.68 -17.28
C PRO A 7 18.74 -19.28 -16.79
N PRO A 8 18.90 -18.97 -15.49
CA PRO A 8 20.19 -18.57 -14.93
C PRO A 8 21.21 -19.71 -15.02
N VAL A 9 22.44 -19.35 -15.40
CA VAL A 9 23.60 -20.25 -15.41
C VAL A 9 23.92 -20.61 -13.96
N VAL A 10 23.89 -21.91 -13.66
CA VAL A 10 24.39 -22.43 -12.39
C VAL A 10 25.89 -22.65 -12.60
N GLU A 11 26.74 -21.85 -11.95
CA GLU A 11 28.17 -22.17 -11.88
C GLU A 11 28.32 -23.38 -10.94
N ASP A 12 28.89 -24.46 -11.47
CA ASP A 12 29.17 -25.67 -10.71
C ASP A 12 30.13 -25.34 -9.55
N ILE A 13 29.62 -25.44 -8.33
CA ILE A 13 30.43 -25.37 -7.12
C ILE A 13 31.29 -26.63 -7.08
N VAL A 14 32.56 -26.48 -7.45
CA VAL A 14 33.59 -27.51 -7.32
C VAL A 14 33.77 -27.84 -5.84
N PRO A 15 33.65 -29.11 -5.40
CA PRO A 15 33.96 -29.47 -4.02
C PRO A 15 35.46 -29.32 -3.79
N HIS A 16 35.84 -28.52 -2.78
CA HIS A 16 37.21 -28.46 -2.30
C HIS A 16 37.64 -29.85 -1.81
N HIS A 17 38.67 -30.40 -2.45
CA HIS A 17 39.43 -31.56 -2.00
C HIS A 17 40.46 -31.05 -0.98
N ASP A 18 40.29 -31.37 0.30
CA ASP A 18 41.39 -31.27 1.27
C ASP A 18 42.19 -32.57 1.18
N GLU A 19 43.42 -32.46 0.68
CA GLU A 19 44.41 -33.54 0.63
C GLU A 19 44.94 -33.81 2.05
N SER A 20 44.79 -35.05 2.52
CA SER A 20 45.45 -35.55 3.73
C SER A 20 46.80 -36.16 3.39
N ASP A 21 47.84 -35.69 4.06
CA ASP A 21 49.22 -36.19 4.01
C ASP A 21 49.32 -37.59 4.64
N ASP A 22 49.93 -38.54 3.92
CA ASP A 22 50.17 -39.92 4.35
C ASP A 22 51.24 -39.99 5.46
N SER A 23 50.96 -40.70 6.56
CA SER A 23 52.01 -41.28 7.40
C SER A 23 51.61 -42.66 7.94
N MET A 24 52.59 -43.57 7.95
CA MET A 24 52.44 -45.02 7.98
C MET A 24 52.24 -45.68 9.36
N SER A 25 51.67 -46.90 9.33
CA SER A 25 51.71 -48.02 10.30
C SER A 25 50.92 -47.84 11.61
N VAL A 26 50.17 -48.80 12.16
CA VAL A 26 50.45 -50.22 12.47
C VAL A 26 49.11 -50.96 12.77
N ASP A 27 49.08 -52.28 12.58
CA ASP A 27 47.92 -53.19 12.78
C ASP A 27 47.24 -53.16 14.17
N SER A 28 45.91 -53.23 14.17
CA SER A 28 45.13 -53.93 15.21
C SER A 28 43.68 -54.17 14.74
N ASP A 29 43.30 -55.44 14.60
CA ASP A 29 41.95 -55.91 14.27
C ASP A 29 40.95 -55.60 15.40
N GLU A 30 39.86 -54.87 15.10
CA GLU A 30 38.63 -54.88 15.92
C GLU A 30 37.40 -54.45 15.09
N ASP A 31 36.48 -55.39 14.88
CA ASP A 31 35.21 -55.22 14.15
C ASP A 31 34.21 -54.33 14.93
N VAL A 32 33.72 -53.25 14.32
CA VAL A 32 32.56 -52.48 14.84
C VAL A 32 31.59 -52.09 13.72
N GLU A 33 30.33 -52.50 13.89
CA GLU A 33 29.21 -52.38 12.95
C GLU A 33 28.84 -50.92 12.55
N MET A 34 28.63 -50.70 11.25
CA MET A 34 28.13 -49.45 10.68
C MET A 34 26.64 -49.20 11.02
N SER A 35 26.37 -48.32 11.99
CA SER A 35 25.05 -47.70 12.14
C SER A 35 24.92 -46.47 11.24
N GLY A 36 24.18 -46.61 10.14
CA GLY A 36 23.92 -45.54 9.19
C GLY A 36 23.11 -44.40 9.82
N VAL A 37 23.74 -43.23 9.97
CA VAL A 37 23.06 -41.97 10.35
C VAL A 37 22.20 -41.50 9.18
N ARG A 38 20.92 -41.85 9.22
CA ARG A 38 19.91 -41.34 8.30
C ARG A 38 19.66 -39.86 8.63
N ALA A 39 19.79 -38.98 7.65
CA ALA A 39 19.43 -37.57 7.75
C ALA A 39 18.02 -37.41 8.37
N PRO A 40 17.81 -36.46 9.30
CA PRO A 40 16.55 -36.33 10.01
C PRO A 40 15.45 -35.93 9.03
N LYS A 41 14.48 -36.83 8.84
CA LYS A 41 13.21 -36.52 8.17
C LYS A 41 12.56 -35.36 8.93
N ARG A 42 12.22 -34.29 8.21
CA ARG A 42 11.36 -33.20 8.71
C ARG A 42 10.21 -33.78 9.52
N ALA A 43 10.02 -33.25 10.73
CA ALA A 43 8.93 -33.63 11.61
C ALA A 43 7.59 -33.50 10.86
N ARG A 44 6.86 -34.61 10.74
CA ARG A 44 5.46 -34.56 10.35
C ARG A 44 4.71 -33.90 11.51
N ILE A 45 4.22 -32.70 11.29
CA ILE A 45 3.42 -31.92 12.24
C ILE A 45 2.07 -32.62 12.38
N GLY A 46 1.87 -33.30 13.52
CA GLY A 46 0.59 -33.87 13.90
C GLY A 46 -0.27 -32.86 14.65
N ASN A 47 -1.51 -32.73 14.22
CA ASN A 47 -2.71 -32.30 14.96
C ASN A 47 -2.70 -30.98 15.76
N GLN A 48 -1.66 -30.14 15.65
CA GLN A 48 -1.67 -28.80 16.23
C GLN A 48 -1.81 -27.77 15.10
N ILE A 49 -2.93 -27.05 15.11
CA ILE A 49 -3.17 -25.94 14.18
C ILE A 49 -2.02 -24.96 14.33
N VAL A 50 -1.18 -24.84 13.29
CA VAL A 50 -0.02 -23.94 13.22
C VAL A 50 -0.50 -22.53 13.56
N SER A 51 -0.30 -22.11 14.82
CA SER A 51 -0.90 -20.88 15.35
C SER A 51 -0.01 -19.66 15.16
N THR A 52 1.26 -19.83 14.80
CA THR A 52 2.25 -18.74 14.79
C THR A 52 3.30 -18.85 13.67
N GLY A 53 3.16 -19.78 12.74
CA GLY A 53 4.13 -20.02 11.66
C GLY A 53 3.73 -19.39 10.32
N VAL A 54 4.75 -19.07 9.50
CA VAL A 54 4.56 -18.85 8.06
C VAL A 54 4.31 -20.20 7.42
N VAL A 55 3.19 -20.33 6.71
CA VAL A 55 2.84 -21.52 5.94
C VAL A 55 3.31 -21.36 4.49
N THR A 56 3.57 -22.50 3.85
CA THR A 56 3.95 -22.55 2.43
C THR A 56 2.84 -23.16 1.58
N PRO A 57 2.75 -22.84 0.27
CA PRO A 57 1.76 -23.44 -0.62
C PRO A 57 1.86 -24.97 -0.61
N GLY A 58 0.74 -25.66 -0.45
CA GLY A 58 0.64 -27.12 -0.36
C GLY A 58 0.73 -27.69 1.07
N GLU A 59 1.01 -26.85 2.06
CA GLU A 59 1.03 -27.25 3.47
C GLU A 59 -0.39 -27.39 4.03
N VAL A 60 -0.64 -28.45 4.80
CA VAL A 60 -1.91 -28.67 5.48
C VAL A 60 -1.99 -27.77 6.71
N VAL A 61 -2.97 -26.87 6.75
CA VAL A 61 -3.15 -25.91 7.86
C VAL A 61 -3.96 -26.53 9.00
N THR A 62 -5.02 -27.28 8.67
CA THR A 62 -5.84 -28.01 9.64
C THR A 62 -6.62 -29.13 8.96
N ASP A 63 -6.87 -30.22 9.70
CA ASP A 63 -7.69 -31.36 9.27
C ASP A 63 -9.11 -31.33 9.85
N ASP A 64 -9.39 -30.36 10.72
CA ASP A 64 -10.65 -30.24 11.44
C ASP A 64 -11.76 -29.62 10.55
N PRO A 65 -12.84 -30.37 10.24
CA PRO A 65 -13.93 -29.91 9.38
C PRO A 65 -14.78 -28.80 10.01
N GLN A 66 -14.58 -28.45 11.28
CA GLN A 66 -15.30 -27.34 11.92
C GLN A 66 -14.90 -25.97 11.36
N TRP A 67 -13.74 -25.87 10.72
CA TRP A 67 -13.23 -24.63 10.15
C TRP A 67 -13.81 -24.38 8.75
N MET A 68 -14.23 -23.14 8.52
CA MET A 68 -14.60 -22.65 7.20
C MET A 68 -13.35 -22.14 6.48
N ARG A 69 -13.20 -22.51 5.21
CA ARG A 69 -12.12 -22.01 4.36
C ARG A 69 -12.34 -20.54 3.97
N GLY A 70 -11.30 -19.74 4.10
CA GLY A 70 -11.22 -18.37 3.62
C GLY A 70 -10.24 -18.23 2.45
N HIS A 71 -9.88 -16.98 2.14
CA HIS A 71 -8.87 -16.67 1.12
C HIS A 71 -7.51 -17.29 1.46
N GLY A 72 -6.74 -17.64 0.44
CA GLY A 72 -5.42 -18.27 0.61
C GLY A 72 -5.47 -19.74 1.05
N THR A 73 -6.65 -20.35 1.07
CA THR A 73 -6.84 -21.77 1.40
C THR A 73 -7.69 -22.49 0.36
N TYR A 74 -7.45 -23.79 0.24
CA TYR A 74 -8.17 -24.70 -0.62
C TYR A 74 -8.53 -25.96 0.17
N MET A 75 -9.64 -26.60 -0.18
CA MET A 75 -10.09 -27.85 0.42
C MET A 75 -10.31 -28.86 -0.71
N THR A 76 -9.67 -30.01 -0.61
CA THR A 76 -9.83 -31.08 -1.60
C THR A 76 -11.23 -31.70 -1.49
N PRO A 77 -11.95 -31.95 -2.59
CA PRO A 77 -13.29 -32.53 -2.54
C PRO A 77 -13.39 -33.88 -1.81
N LEU A 78 -12.27 -34.61 -1.76
CA LEU A 78 -12.15 -35.95 -1.18
C LEU A 78 -11.59 -35.97 0.25
N SER A 79 -11.16 -34.83 0.79
CA SER A 79 -10.55 -34.74 2.13
C SER A 79 -11.11 -33.57 2.93
N THR A 80 -11.23 -33.72 4.24
CA THR A 80 -11.58 -32.60 5.14
C THR A 80 -10.40 -31.69 5.47
N SER A 81 -9.21 -31.96 4.91
CA SER A 81 -8.01 -31.16 5.12
C SER A 81 -8.07 -29.82 4.38
N ILE A 82 -7.75 -28.75 5.10
CA ILE A 82 -7.59 -27.40 4.57
C ILE A 82 -6.10 -27.18 4.28
N ILE A 83 -5.79 -26.86 3.03
CA ILE A 83 -4.44 -26.71 2.51
C ILE A 83 -4.19 -25.24 2.15
N ALA A 84 -3.01 -24.72 2.47
CA ALA A 84 -2.60 -23.36 2.07
C ALA A 84 -2.32 -23.29 0.57
N THR A 85 -2.79 -22.23 -0.10
CA THR A 85 -2.48 -21.97 -1.51
C THR A 85 -1.41 -20.89 -1.69
N VAL A 86 -1.19 -20.06 -0.67
CA VAL A 86 -0.25 -18.94 -0.69
C VAL A 86 0.75 -19.03 0.47
N ALA A 87 1.95 -18.47 0.26
CA ALA A 87 2.94 -18.33 1.32
C ALA A 87 2.58 -17.15 2.22
N GLY A 88 2.38 -17.37 3.51
CA GLY A 88 1.79 -16.35 4.37
C GLY A 88 1.58 -16.77 5.81
N THR A 89 0.98 -15.88 6.59
CA THR A 89 0.61 -16.15 7.98
C THR A 89 -0.84 -16.61 8.04
N VAL A 90 -1.13 -17.58 8.91
CA VAL A 90 -2.49 -18.08 9.11
C VAL A 90 -3.27 -17.09 9.96
N HIS A 91 -4.35 -16.54 9.40
CA HIS A 91 -5.31 -15.69 10.12
C HIS A 91 -6.55 -16.50 10.50
N LYS A 92 -6.90 -16.44 11.79
CA LYS A 92 -8.08 -17.08 12.36
C LYS A 92 -9.08 -16.02 12.76
N THR A 93 -10.26 -16.00 12.14
CA THR A 93 -11.34 -15.06 12.46
C THR A 93 -12.61 -15.85 12.73
N ASN A 94 -12.99 -15.98 14.00
CA ASN A 94 -14.10 -16.83 14.44
C ASN A 94 -13.89 -18.28 13.95
N LYS A 95 -14.77 -18.77 13.06
CA LYS A 95 -14.68 -20.08 12.41
C LYS A 95 -14.08 -20.02 11.01
N LEU A 96 -13.65 -18.85 10.53
CA LEU A 96 -13.02 -18.67 9.23
C LEU A 96 -11.50 -18.76 9.37
N LEU A 97 -10.89 -19.60 8.56
CA LEU A 97 -9.45 -19.77 8.48
C LEU A 97 -8.96 -19.28 7.12
N SER A 98 -8.12 -18.24 7.11
CA SER A 98 -7.52 -17.67 5.90
C SER A 98 -6.00 -17.64 6.03
N VAL A 99 -5.30 -17.58 4.89
CA VAL A 99 -3.85 -17.35 4.86
C VAL A 99 -3.61 -16.00 4.22
N HIS A 100 -3.00 -15.09 4.98
CA HIS A 100 -2.64 -13.76 4.49
C HIS A 100 -1.28 -13.83 3.80
N PRO A 101 -1.18 -13.55 2.49
CA PRO A 101 0.08 -13.67 1.77
C PRO A 101 1.10 -12.61 2.21
N LEU A 102 2.39 -12.95 2.15
CA LEU A 102 3.49 -12.02 2.45
C LEU A 102 3.61 -10.87 1.45
N ARG A 103 2.92 -10.92 0.31
CA ARG A 103 2.75 -9.81 -0.62
C ARG A 103 1.49 -10.07 -1.44
N ALA A 104 0.62 -9.06 -1.55
CA ALA A 104 -0.56 -9.14 -2.39
C ALA A 104 -0.80 -7.83 -3.12
N ARG A 105 -1.50 -7.92 -4.25
CA ARG A 105 -2.07 -6.73 -4.91
C ARG A 105 -3.25 -6.22 -4.08
N TYR A 106 -3.63 -4.98 -4.34
CA TYR A 106 -4.84 -4.41 -3.77
C TYR A 106 -6.07 -5.23 -4.18
N THR A 107 -6.85 -5.68 -3.20
CA THR A 107 -8.17 -6.29 -3.46
C THR A 107 -9.24 -5.27 -3.14
N PRO A 108 -10.05 -4.86 -4.12
CA PRO A 108 -11.05 -3.84 -3.91
C PRO A 108 -12.13 -4.28 -2.93
N GLU A 109 -12.46 -3.43 -1.97
CA GLU A 109 -13.61 -3.59 -1.09
C GLU A 109 -14.59 -2.43 -1.29
N ILE A 110 -15.88 -2.68 -1.05
CA ILE A 110 -16.94 -1.68 -1.23
C ILE A 110 -16.71 -0.55 -0.22
N GLY A 111 -16.74 0.70 -0.70
CA GLY A 111 -16.50 1.90 0.10
C GLY A 111 -15.02 2.28 0.24
N ASP A 112 -14.09 1.53 -0.35
CA ASP A 112 -12.69 1.94 -0.38
C ASP A 112 -12.53 3.22 -1.22
N LEU A 113 -11.81 4.20 -0.67
CA LEU A 113 -11.33 5.35 -1.43
C LEU A 113 -10.04 4.99 -2.15
N VAL A 114 -10.03 5.16 -3.46
CA VAL A 114 -8.91 4.79 -4.31
C VAL A 114 -8.56 5.90 -5.28
N ILE A 115 -7.27 5.97 -5.60
CA ILE A 115 -6.79 6.79 -6.70
C ILE A 115 -6.52 5.85 -7.87
N GLY A 116 -6.86 6.27 -9.08
CA GLY A 116 -6.61 5.48 -10.27
C GLY A 116 -6.16 6.30 -11.46
N ARG A 117 -5.52 5.63 -12.41
CA ARG A 117 -5.10 6.21 -13.70
C ARG A 117 -6.00 5.69 -14.81
N ILE A 118 -6.52 6.59 -15.65
CA ILE A 118 -7.31 6.20 -16.81
C ILE A 118 -6.40 5.50 -17.83
N VAL A 119 -6.72 4.25 -18.18
CA VAL A 119 -5.96 3.45 -19.16
C VAL A 119 -6.58 3.53 -20.54
N GLU A 120 -7.91 3.41 -20.61
CA GLU A 120 -8.64 3.32 -21.87
C GLU A 120 -10.00 4.01 -21.73
N VAL A 121 -10.41 4.75 -22.77
CA VAL A 121 -11.74 5.36 -22.87
C VAL A 121 -12.61 4.53 -23.81
N GLN A 122 -13.74 4.02 -23.31
CA GLN A 122 -14.74 3.29 -24.10
C GLN A 122 -16.02 4.11 -24.25
N SER A 123 -16.98 3.66 -25.06
CA SER A 123 -18.18 4.46 -25.39
C SER A 123 -19.03 4.88 -24.20
N LYS A 124 -19.05 4.11 -23.11
CA LYS A 124 -19.90 4.37 -21.92
C LYS A 124 -19.18 4.23 -20.59
N ARG A 125 -17.87 3.94 -20.62
CA ARG A 125 -17.06 3.69 -19.42
C ARG A 125 -15.60 3.97 -19.67
N TRP A 126 -14.89 4.30 -18.61
CA TRP A 126 -13.43 4.34 -18.57
C TRP A 126 -12.91 3.08 -17.88
N LYS A 127 -11.81 2.54 -18.40
CA LYS A 127 -11.01 1.57 -17.65
C LYS A 127 -9.97 2.31 -16.84
N VAL A 128 -9.89 1.99 -15.56
CA VAL A 128 -9.05 2.67 -14.59
C VAL A 128 -8.10 1.65 -13.96
N ASP A 129 -6.82 1.95 -13.96
CA ASP A 129 -5.82 1.19 -13.20
C ASP A 129 -5.84 1.65 -11.74
N VAL A 130 -6.04 0.69 -10.84
CA VAL A 130 -6.15 0.89 -9.38
C VAL A 130 -5.16 -0.02 -8.65
N ALA A 131 -4.12 -0.53 -9.33
CA ALA A 131 -3.19 -1.53 -8.77
C ALA A 131 -3.84 -2.85 -8.29
N ALA A 132 -5.10 -3.09 -8.68
CA ALA A 132 -5.80 -4.35 -8.48
C ALA A 132 -5.38 -5.40 -9.54
N PRO A 133 -5.72 -6.69 -9.37
CA PRO A 133 -5.47 -7.71 -10.39
C PRO A 133 -6.17 -7.44 -11.72
N LEU A 134 -7.34 -6.78 -11.67
CA LEU A 134 -8.15 -6.41 -12.82
C LEU A 134 -8.33 -4.90 -12.88
N LEU A 135 -8.48 -4.36 -14.10
CA LEU A 135 -8.81 -2.96 -14.30
C LEU A 135 -10.21 -2.67 -13.78
N ALA A 136 -10.34 -1.58 -13.03
CA ALA A 136 -11.62 -1.11 -12.55
C ALA A 136 -12.40 -0.42 -13.67
N GLN A 137 -13.72 -0.38 -13.53
CA GLN A 137 -14.62 0.26 -14.49
C GLN A 137 -15.22 1.50 -13.85
N LEU A 138 -15.07 2.65 -14.49
CA LEU A 138 -15.79 3.87 -14.13
C LEU A 138 -16.85 4.10 -15.22
N PRO A 139 -18.13 3.81 -14.98
CA PRO A 139 -19.14 4.07 -15.98
C PRO A 139 -19.43 5.58 -16.06
N LEU A 140 -19.79 6.06 -17.27
CA LEU A 140 -20.33 7.41 -17.46
C LEU A 140 -21.55 7.66 -16.56
N SER A 141 -22.20 6.57 -16.14
CA SER A 141 -23.33 6.62 -15.23
C SER A 141 -23.00 6.94 -13.76
N ALA A 142 -21.72 7.03 -13.41
CA ALA A 142 -21.26 7.18 -12.05
C ALA A 142 -20.43 8.46 -11.82
N ILE A 143 -20.34 9.34 -12.83
CA ILE A 143 -19.67 10.64 -12.74
C ILE A 143 -20.68 11.79 -12.63
N ASN A 144 -20.20 12.93 -12.12
CA ASN A 144 -20.95 14.17 -12.03
C ASN A 144 -20.79 14.99 -13.31
N LEU A 145 -21.85 15.12 -14.10
CA LEU A 145 -21.76 15.95 -15.31
C LEU A 145 -21.58 17.43 -14.95
N PRO A 146 -20.84 18.20 -15.77
CA PRO A 146 -20.74 19.63 -15.59
C PRO A 146 -22.14 20.27 -15.64
N GLY A 147 -22.41 21.17 -14.69
CA GLY A 147 -23.69 21.86 -14.52
C GLY A 147 -24.49 21.46 -13.28
N GLY A 148 -24.02 20.52 -12.44
CA GLY A 148 -24.59 20.19 -11.12
C GLY A 148 -26.01 19.59 -11.12
N ILE A 149 -26.75 19.72 -12.23
CA ILE A 149 -28.09 19.22 -12.40
C ILE A 149 -28.03 17.72 -12.70
N LEU A 150 -28.81 16.94 -11.96
CA LEU A 150 -29.08 15.54 -12.25
C LEU A 150 -29.93 15.41 -13.54
N ARG A 151 -29.36 15.80 -14.68
CA ARG A 151 -30.02 15.74 -15.99
C ARG A 151 -29.98 14.31 -16.52
N ARG A 152 -31.01 13.91 -17.27
CA ARG A 152 -30.98 12.65 -18.00
C ARG A 152 -29.79 12.66 -18.95
N ARG A 153 -28.96 11.62 -18.86
CA ARG A 153 -27.76 11.47 -19.68
C ARG A 153 -28.17 11.40 -21.14
N THR A 154 -27.60 12.29 -21.94
CA THR A 154 -27.90 12.40 -23.36
C THR A 154 -26.85 11.66 -24.17
N SER A 155 -27.22 11.22 -25.37
CA SER A 155 -26.28 10.60 -26.34
C SER A 155 -25.12 11.53 -26.74
N SER A 156 -25.29 12.85 -26.55
CA SER A 156 -24.21 13.84 -26.70
C SER A 156 -23.07 13.63 -25.70
N ASP A 157 -23.38 13.23 -24.46
CA ASP A 157 -22.37 13.05 -23.41
C ASP A 157 -21.49 11.81 -23.69
N GLU A 158 -22.07 10.79 -24.34
CA GLU A 158 -21.32 9.61 -24.82
C GLU A 158 -20.29 9.98 -25.89
N LEU A 159 -20.61 10.94 -26.77
CA LEU A 159 -19.70 11.45 -27.79
C LEU A 159 -18.60 12.35 -27.19
N GLN A 160 -18.91 13.07 -26.10
CA GLN A 160 -17.98 13.97 -25.42
C GLN A 160 -17.23 13.30 -24.25
N ILE A 161 -17.25 11.98 -24.17
CA ILE A 161 -16.70 11.24 -23.02
C ILE A 161 -15.21 11.54 -22.77
N ARG A 162 -14.44 11.79 -23.84
CA ARG A 162 -13.01 12.14 -23.76
C ARG A 162 -12.74 13.52 -23.17
N THR A 163 -13.73 14.40 -23.14
CA THR A 163 -13.60 15.75 -22.56
C THR A 163 -13.58 15.71 -21.03
N PHE A 164 -14.21 14.70 -20.41
CA PHE A 164 -14.21 14.55 -18.95
C PHE A 164 -12.91 13.89 -18.47
N PHE A 165 -12.59 12.75 -19.06
CA PHE A 165 -11.38 11.99 -18.74
C PHE A 165 -10.75 11.44 -20.01
N SER A 166 -9.47 11.74 -20.16
CA SER A 166 -8.58 11.28 -21.23
C SER A 166 -7.63 10.20 -20.71
N GLU A 167 -7.01 9.43 -21.61
CA GLU A 167 -6.03 8.43 -21.21
C GLU A 167 -4.86 9.09 -20.45
N GLY A 168 -4.44 8.50 -19.33
CA GLY A 168 -3.36 9.00 -18.48
C GLY A 168 -3.83 9.93 -17.35
N ASP A 169 -5.07 10.40 -17.37
CA ASP A 169 -5.60 11.23 -16.28
C ASP A 169 -5.64 10.46 -14.95
N LEU A 170 -5.41 11.18 -13.85
CA LEU A 170 -5.55 10.65 -12.49
C LEU A 170 -6.90 11.06 -11.91
N VAL A 171 -7.57 10.12 -11.27
CA VAL A 171 -8.90 10.31 -10.70
C VAL A 171 -8.98 9.73 -9.29
N VAL A 172 -9.61 10.47 -8.38
CA VAL A 172 -10.04 9.94 -7.09
C VAL A 172 -11.44 9.39 -7.26
N ALA A 173 -11.66 8.15 -6.83
CA ALA A 173 -12.96 7.51 -6.89
C ALA A 173 -13.17 6.61 -5.67
N GLU A 174 -14.42 6.28 -5.42
CA GLU A 174 -14.81 5.32 -4.40
C GLU A 174 -15.33 4.05 -5.08
N VAL A 175 -15.02 2.90 -4.48
CA VAL A 175 -15.49 1.60 -4.96
C VAL A 175 -16.98 1.44 -4.62
N GLN A 176 -17.84 1.48 -5.64
CA GLN A 176 -19.28 1.34 -5.49
C GLN A 176 -19.69 -0.12 -5.26
N SER A 177 -19.14 -1.01 -6.06
CA SER A 177 -19.46 -2.43 -6.04
C SER A 177 -18.31 -3.23 -6.61
N VAL A 178 -18.19 -4.49 -6.18
CA VAL A 178 -17.23 -5.44 -6.72
C VAL A 178 -18.00 -6.53 -7.45
N HIS A 179 -17.63 -6.78 -8.70
CA HIS A 179 -18.24 -7.82 -9.55
C HIS A 179 -17.77 -9.22 -9.12
N GLN A 180 -18.47 -10.26 -9.58
CA GLN A 180 -18.15 -11.65 -9.23
C GLN A 180 -16.77 -12.10 -9.74
N ASP A 181 -16.23 -11.43 -10.75
CA ASP A 181 -14.88 -11.64 -11.27
C ASP A 181 -13.80 -10.93 -10.44
N GLY A 182 -14.17 -10.15 -9.43
CA GLY A 182 -13.28 -9.33 -8.61
C GLY A 182 -12.94 -7.96 -9.23
N SER A 183 -13.53 -7.60 -10.37
CA SER A 183 -13.37 -6.24 -10.92
C SER A 183 -14.19 -5.23 -10.11
N ALA A 184 -13.62 -4.04 -9.89
CA ALA A 184 -14.29 -2.97 -9.16
C ALA A 184 -15.05 -2.05 -10.11
N SER A 185 -16.28 -1.67 -9.74
CA SER A 185 -17.01 -0.55 -10.34
C SER A 185 -16.84 0.69 -9.45
N LEU A 186 -16.37 1.78 -10.04
CA LEU A 186 -16.05 3.02 -9.35
C LEU A 186 -17.15 4.07 -9.53
N HIS A 187 -17.21 5.03 -8.61
CA HIS A 187 -18.01 6.24 -8.79
C HIS A 187 -17.32 7.49 -8.26
N THR A 188 -17.68 8.65 -8.83
CA THR A 188 -17.16 9.97 -8.43
C THR A 188 -18.32 10.93 -8.12
N ARG A 189 -19.38 10.43 -7.46
CA ARG A 189 -20.59 11.22 -7.18
C ARG A 189 -20.40 12.33 -6.15
N SER A 190 -19.36 12.23 -5.30
CA SER A 190 -19.01 13.31 -4.37
C SER A 190 -18.23 14.40 -5.10
N LEU A 191 -18.51 15.67 -4.77
CA LEU A 191 -17.74 16.83 -5.27
C LEU A 191 -16.27 16.81 -4.82
N LYS A 192 -15.97 16.05 -3.75
CA LYS A 192 -14.60 15.81 -3.28
C LYS A 192 -13.79 14.91 -4.21
N TYR A 193 -14.47 14.19 -5.12
CA TYR A 193 -13.89 13.22 -6.02
C TYR A 193 -13.90 13.76 -7.44
N GLY A 194 -12.87 13.43 -8.22
CA GLY A 194 -12.75 13.96 -9.56
C GLY A 194 -11.32 13.87 -10.08
N LYS A 195 -11.04 14.65 -11.11
CA LYS A 195 -9.72 14.71 -11.73
C LYS A 195 -8.73 15.38 -10.79
N LEU A 196 -7.56 14.77 -10.66
CA LEU A 196 -6.48 15.27 -9.81
C LEU A 196 -5.61 16.27 -10.56
N ARG A 197 -5.28 17.39 -9.89
CA ARG A 197 -4.43 18.46 -10.40
C ARG A 197 -3.62 19.09 -9.26
N ASN A 198 -2.69 19.99 -9.62
CA ASN A 198 -1.91 20.81 -8.67
C ASN A 198 -1.07 20.01 -7.67
N GLY A 199 -0.58 18.84 -8.04
CA GLY A 199 0.07 17.93 -7.10
C GLY A 199 1.02 16.92 -7.72
N VAL A 200 1.45 16.00 -6.87
CA VAL A 200 2.36 14.89 -7.19
C VAL A 200 1.68 13.56 -6.88
N PHE A 201 1.94 12.58 -7.74
CA PHE A 201 1.52 11.20 -7.56
C PHE A 201 2.63 10.38 -6.95
N LEU A 202 2.29 9.57 -5.94
CA LEU A 202 3.18 8.60 -5.32
C LEU A 202 2.50 7.23 -5.33
N ALA A 203 3.20 6.21 -5.81
CA ALA A 203 2.75 4.83 -5.71
C ALA A 203 3.59 4.11 -4.65
N VAL A 204 2.94 3.62 -3.61
CA VAL A 204 3.55 2.77 -2.58
C VAL A 204 2.99 1.35 -2.70
N THR A 205 3.69 0.38 -2.10
CA THR A 205 3.12 -0.96 -2.00
C THR A 205 1.83 -0.88 -1.19
N GLY A 206 0.70 -1.20 -1.81
CA GLY A 206 -0.55 -1.35 -1.08
C GLY A 206 -0.38 -2.45 -0.04
N THR A 207 -0.96 -2.26 1.15
CA THR A 207 -1.08 -3.37 2.09
C THR A 207 -1.94 -4.43 1.39
N GLY A 208 -1.33 -5.58 1.11
CA GLY A 208 -1.94 -6.63 0.31
C GLY A 208 -3.35 -6.92 0.84
N GLY A 209 -4.34 -6.78 -0.04
CA GLY A 209 -5.74 -6.78 0.32
C GLY A 209 -6.17 -8.05 1.03
N SER A 210 -6.22 -7.95 2.35
CA SER A 210 -6.94 -8.83 3.26
C SER A 210 -6.88 -8.10 4.57
N GLY A 211 -8.01 -7.55 4.99
CA GLY A 211 -8.15 -6.71 6.17
C GLY A 211 -7.47 -7.31 7.39
N ALA A 212 -6.20 -7.00 7.58
CA ALA A 212 -5.61 -6.79 8.89
C ALA A 212 -6.31 -5.54 9.45
N SER A 213 -7.59 -5.67 9.76
CA SER A 213 -8.13 -4.99 10.92
C SER A 213 -7.13 -5.32 12.01
N SER A 214 -6.44 -4.30 12.50
CA SER A 214 -5.57 -4.40 13.66
C SER A 214 -6.45 -4.79 14.84
N SER A 215 -6.77 -6.07 14.92
CA SER A 215 -7.21 -6.73 16.11
C SER A 215 -5.97 -6.77 17.01
N THR A 216 -5.69 -5.64 17.64
CA THR A 216 -4.84 -5.58 18.82
C THR A 216 -5.49 -6.48 19.85
N THR A 217 -5.14 -7.76 19.85
CA THR A 217 -5.48 -8.66 20.94
C THR A 217 -4.65 -8.21 22.12
N LYS A 218 -5.25 -7.33 22.92
CA LYS A 218 -4.74 -6.91 24.22
C LYS A 218 -4.79 -8.13 25.14
N GLY A 219 -3.74 -8.96 25.14
CA GLY A 219 -3.68 -10.12 26.02
C GLY A 219 -2.75 -11.22 25.53
N GLY A 220 -1.49 -11.17 25.94
CA GLY A 220 -0.51 -12.24 25.76
C GLY A 220 0.80 -11.85 26.43
N VAL A 221 0.91 -12.05 27.74
CA VAL A 221 2.15 -11.86 28.49
C VAL A 221 3.07 -13.03 28.15
N GLY A 222 4.02 -12.80 27.25
CA GLY A 222 5.14 -13.70 26.97
C GLY A 222 6.43 -12.95 27.25
N ASP A 223 7.08 -13.31 28.35
CA ASP A 223 8.43 -12.86 28.71
C ASP A 223 9.43 -13.39 27.65
N GLY A 224 10.04 -12.47 26.92
CA GLY A 224 10.94 -12.78 25.81
C GLY A 224 11.30 -11.52 25.06
N SER A 225 12.53 -11.05 25.28
CA SER A 225 13.19 -9.94 24.58
C SER A 225 13.07 -10.09 23.06
N LEU A 226 12.02 -9.51 22.48
CA LEU A 226 11.82 -9.38 21.04
C LEU A 226 12.22 -7.96 20.64
N ARG A 227 13.17 -7.88 19.70
CA ARG A 227 13.57 -6.63 19.04
C ARG A 227 12.32 -5.90 18.52
N PRO A 228 12.16 -4.58 18.76
CA PRO A 228 11.08 -3.82 18.17
C PRO A 228 11.35 -3.70 16.67
N GLY A 229 10.65 -4.48 15.85
CA GLY A 229 10.85 -4.49 14.39
C GLY A 229 10.40 -5.75 13.64
N ALA A 230 9.98 -6.81 14.34
CA ALA A 230 9.48 -8.04 13.71
C ALA A 230 7.97 -8.24 13.89
N GLY A 231 7.20 -7.14 13.89
CA GLY A 231 5.76 -7.23 13.66
C GLY A 231 5.53 -7.48 12.17
N SER A 232 4.88 -8.59 11.82
CA SER A 232 4.41 -8.92 10.47
C SER A 232 3.29 -7.97 9.98
N GLY A 233 3.46 -6.67 10.18
CA GLY A 233 2.67 -5.62 9.57
C GLY A 233 3.37 -5.25 8.28
N MET A 234 2.82 -5.69 7.15
CA MET A 234 3.30 -5.23 5.86
C MET A 234 3.04 -3.73 5.76
N GLY A 235 4.11 -2.92 5.71
CA GLY A 235 4.03 -1.47 5.57
C GLY A 235 3.22 -1.08 4.33
N GLY A 236 2.55 0.07 4.39
CA GLY A 236 1.67 0.57 3.32
C GLY A 236 0.43 1.28 3.86
N VAL A 237 -0.41 1.75 2.94
CA VAL A 237 -1.65 2.48 3.28
C VAL A 237 -2.65 1.55 3.96
N VAL A 238 -3.15 1.98 5.12
CA VAL A 238 -4.18 1.26 5.89
C VAL A 238 -5.52 1.94 5.76
N ARG A 239 -6.60 1.16 5.86
CA ARG A 239 -7.96 1.70 5.94
C ARG A 239 -8.12 2.51 7.23
N SER A 240 -8.31 3.81 7.09
CA SER A 240 -8.56 4.75 8.18
C SER A 240 -9.89 5.47 8.01
N ARG A 241 -10.38 6.08 9.11
CA ARG A 241 -11.57 6.94 9.09
C ARG A 241 -11.41 8.15 8.17
N ARG A 242 -10.18 8.63 8.01
CA ARG A 242 -9.84 9.77 7.17
C ARG A 242 -8.72 9.38 6.20
N GLN A 243 -9.08 9.29 4.92
CA GLN A 243 -8.14 9.08 3.82
C GLN A 243 -7.80 10.38 3.08
N VAL A 244 -8.54 11.45 3.36
CA VAL A 244 -8.37 12.79 2.76
C VAL A 244 -8.35 13.82 3.88
N TRP A 245 -7.28 14.60 3.95
CA TRP A 245 -7.14 15.69 4.89
C TRP A 245 -6.25 16.79 4.33
N THR A 246 -6.35 17.96 4.94
CA THR A 246 -5.55 19.14 4.62
C THR A 246 -4.53 19.35 5.73
N VAL A 247 -3.27 19.52 5.34
CA VAL A 247 -2.14 19.79 6.22
C VAL A 247 -1.80 21.27 6.10
N ASN A 248 -1.75 21.96 7.24
CA ASN A 248 -1.17 23.30 7.28
C ASN A 248 0.35 23.17 7.40
N THR A 249 1.07 23.49 6.33
CA THR A 249 2.51 23.23 6.23
C THR A 249 3.34 24.39 6.79
N HIS A 250 4.56 24.06 7.25
CA HIS A 250 5.51 25.04 7.79
C HIS A 250 6.24 25.80 6.67
N ASN A 251 7.14 26.71 7.05
CA ASN A 251 8.02 27.46 6.13
C ASN A 251 7.30 28.23 5.00
N GLY A 252 6.06 28.66 5.24
CA GLY A 252 5.25 29.38 4.26
C GLY A 252 4.69 28.48 3.15
N GLY A 253 4.69 27.15 3.30
CA GLY A 253 4.15 26.23 2.29
C GLY A 253 2.63 26.31 2.11
N GLY A 254 1.91 26.90 3.07
CA GLY A 254 0.45 27.04 3.04
C GLY A 254 -0.27 25.72 3.27
N GLU A 255 -1.51 25.62 2.78
CA GLU A 255 -2.31 24.42 2.93
C GLU A 255 -2.06 23.42 1.79
N VAL A 256 -1.87 22.15 2.14
CA VAL A 256 -1.62 21.03 1.22
C VAL A 256 -2.60 19.91 1.51
N ASP A 257 -3.30 19.42 0.50
CA ASP A 257 -4.19 18.27 0.59
C ASP A 257 -3.41 16.97 0.37
N VAL A 258 -3.65 16.00 1.26
CA VAL A 258 -3.13 14.63 1.16
C VAL A 258 -4.29 13.67 0.96
N ILE A 259 -4.18 12.82 -0.06
CA ILE A 259 -5.14 11.77 -0.39
C ILE A 259 -4.40 10.44 -0.38
N LEU A 260 -4.76 9.59 0.57
CA LEU A 260 -4.27 8.22 0.66
C LEU A 260 -5.30 7.28 0.03
N GLY A 261 -5.01 6.75 -1.16
CA GLY A 261 -5.77 5.66 -1.74
C GLY A 261 -5.44 4.35 -1.02
N VAL A 262 -6.47 3.60 -0.61
CA VAL A 262 -6.31 2.28 0.04
C VAL A 262 -5.52 1.31 -0.85
N ASN A 263 -5.53 1.54 -2.15
CA ASN A 263 -4.78 0.79 -3.13
C ASN A 263 -3.26 1.09 -3.17
N GLY A 264 -2.77 1.98 -2.31
CA GLY A 264 -1.37 2.40 -2.28
C GLY A 264 -1.04 3.52 -3.26
N TYR A 265 -2.04 4.06 -3.97
CA TYR A 265 -1.86 5.26 -4.79
C TYR A 265 -2.17 6.49 -3.96
N ILE A 266 -1.24 7.42 -3.93
CA ILE A 266 -1.26 8.59 -3.07
C ILE A 266 -1.15 9.84 -3.95
N TRP A 267 -1.87 10.87 -3.56
CA TRP A 267 -1.81 12.17 -4.21
C TRP A 267 -1.64 13.26 -3.17
N ILE A 268 -0.68 14.15 -3.41
CA ILE A 268 -0.39 15.30 -2.55
C ILE A 268 -0.46 16.54 -3.42
N SER A 269 -1.35 17.47 -3.11
CA SER A 269 -1.59 18.67 -3.92
C SER A 269 -1.69 19.93 -3.08
N LYS A 270 -1.38 21.07 -3.68
CA LYS A 270 -1.73 22.37 -3.11
C LYS A 270 -3.24 22.41 -2.84
N HIS A 271 -3.64 22.89 -1.66
CA HIS A 271 -5.05 23.11 -1.35
C HIS A 271 -5.67 24.10 -2.34
N ALA A 272 -6.85 23.76 -2.86
CA ALA A 272 -7.61 24.64 -3.72
C ALA A 272 -8.63 25.41 -2.88
N ASP A 273 -8.53 26.74 -2.85
CA ASP A 273 -9.40 27.64 -2.06
C ASP A 273 -10.92 27.44 -2.33
N GLY A 274 -11.29 26.79 -3.44
CA GLY A 274 -12.67 26.44 -3.78
C GLY A 274 -13.21 25.14 -3.15
N ALA A 275 -12.37 24.30 -2.53
CA ALA A 275 -12.79 23.04 -1.93
C ALA A 275 -13.39 23.20 -0.51
N ALA A 276 -12.95 24.23 0.23
CA ALA A 276 -13.47 24.55 1.56
C ALA A 276 -14.98 24.91 1.54
N ALA A 277 -15.47 25.51 0.46
CA ALA A 277 -16.87 25.86 0.28
C ALA A 277 -17.82 24.66 0.12
N ALA A 278 -17.29 23.45 -0.13
CA ALA A 278 -18.08 22.21 -0.20
C ALA A 278 -18.17 21.45 1.14
N SER A 279 -17.43 21.89 2.16
CA SER A 279 -17.40 21.22 3.48
C SER A 279 -18.03 22.04 4.61
N SER A 280 -18.30 23.33 4.41
CA SER A 280 -19.01 24.17 5.38
C SER A 280 -20.53 24.09 5.14
N THR A 281 -21.25 23.40 6.03
CA THR A 281 -22.72 23.34 6.08
C THR A 281 -23.37 24.63 6.59
N THR A 282 -22.83 25.80 6.25
CA THR A 282 -23.35 27.06 6.74
C THR A 282 -23.30 28.15 5.68
N GLU A 283 -24.48 28.72 5.45
CA GLU A 283 -24.79 29.99 4.80
C GLU A 283 -25.01 30.00 3.28
N ASN A 284 -26.26 29.69 2.90
CA ASN A 284 -27.20 30.46 2.04
C ASN A 284 -26.66 31.39 0.92
N VAL A 285 -25.56 31.07 0.26
CA VAL A 285 -25.23 31.61 -1.06
C VAL A 285 -25.76 30.64 -2.11
N SER A 286 -26.56 31.13 -3.05
CA SER A 286 -27.25 30.39 -4.12
C SER A 286 -26.50 29.14 -4.59
N ILE A 287 -26.92 27.99 -4.07
CA ILE A 287 -26.33 26.65 -4.29
C ILE A 287 -26.11 26.37 -5.79
N THR A 288 -26.98 26.92 -6.65
CA THR A 288 -26.99 26.69 -8.09
C THR A 288 -25.88 27.34 -8.91
N ARG A 289 -25.32 28.48 -8.48
CA ARG A 289 -24.24 29.15 -9.25
C ARG A 289 -22.85 28.64 -8.90
N MET A 290 -22.65 28.27 -7.64
CA MET A 290 -21.35 27.81 -7.16
C MET A 290 -21.07 26.38 -7.65
N GLU A 291 -22.09 25.51 -7.70
CA GLU A 291 -21.98 24.17 -8.26
C GLU A 291 -21.65 24.20 -9.77
N GLU A 292 -22.21 25.14 -10.53
CA GLU A 292 -21.97 25.30 -11.96
C GLU A 292 -20.53 25.75 -12.27
N MET A 293 -19.99 26.73 -11.53
CA MET A 293 -18.59 27.18 -11.66
C MET A 293 -17.58 26.10 -11.24
N VAL A 294 -17.84 25.40 -10.14
CA VAL A 294 -17.00 24.28 -9.68
C VAL A 294 -16.99 23.18 -10.74
N SER A 295 -18.14 22.88 -11.35
CA SER A 295 -18.29 21.74 -12.27
C SER A 295 -17.48 21.81 -13.56
N THR A 296 -17.15 23.01 -14.06
CA THR A 296 -16.27 23.17 -15.24
C THR A 296 -14.80 22.95 -14.85
N SER A 297 -14.42 23.31 -13.63
CA SER A 297 -13.07 23.14 -13.11
C SER A 297 -12.72 21.70 -12.70
N ILE A 298 -13.72 20.86 -12.39
CA ILE A 298 -13.54 19.45 -11.98
C ILE A 298 -12.85 18.60 -13.07
N TYR A 299 -13.01 18.98 -14.33
CA TYR A 299 -12.47 18.23 -15.48
C TYR A 299 -11.30 18.94 -16.18
N SER A 300 -10.86 20.08 -15.66
CA SER A 300 -9.73 20.82 -16.24
C SER A 300 -8.41 20.11 -16.00
N SER A 301 -7.60 19.98 -17.05
CA SER A 301 -6.21 19.49 -16.96
C SER A 301 -5.20 20.60 -16.63
N GLN A 302 -5.62 21.86 -16.53
CA GLN A 302 -4.72 22.98 -16.31
C GLN A 302 -4.41 23.12 -14.82
N ASN A 303 -3.10 23.13 -14.51
CA ASN A 303 -2.61 23.33 -13.17
C ASN A 303 -2.43 24.83 -12.87
N ASP A 304 -2.66 25.19 -11.62
CA ASP A 304 -2.39 26.51 -11.09
C ASP A 304 -0.89 26.69 -10.81
N VAL A 305 -0.44 27.94 -10.71
CA VAL A 305 0.95 28.22 -10.32
C VAL A 305 1.14 27.88 -8.85
N ILE A 306 2.02 26.92 -8.58
CA ILE A 306 2.38 26.48 -7.21
C ILE A 306 3.69 27.15 -6.80
N PRO A 307 3.71 27.94 -5.71
CA PRO A 307 4.92 28.56 -5.17
C PRO A 307 6.00 27.53 -4.81
N PRO A 308 7.29 27.90 -4.88
CA PRO A 308 8.37 26.98 -4.54
C PRO A 308 8.29 26.49 -3.08
N GLN A 309 7.85 27.33 -2.15
CA GLN A 309 7.64 26.93 -0.74
C GLN A 309 6.66 25.75 -0.62
N THR A 310 5.48 25.86 -1.23
CA THR A 310 4.48 24.77 -1.23
C THR A 310 5.01 23.51 -1.90
N ARG A 311 5.79 23.62 -3.00
CA ARG A 311 6.38 22.45 -3.66
C ARG A 311 7.36 21.70 -2.77
N ARG A 312 8.16 22.41 -1.97
CA ARG A 312 9.10 21.80 -1.02
C ARG A 312 8.37 21.03 0.08
N GLU A 313 7.28 21.57 0.61
CA GLU A 313 6.48 20.88 1.62
C GLU A 313 5.73 19.68 1.03
N ILE A 314 5.23 19.77 -0.21
CA ILE A 314 4.69 18.61 -0.95
C ILE A 314 5.75 17.51 -1.10
N ALA A 315 6.98 17.87 -1.46
CA ALA A 315 8.09 16.92 -1.58
C ALA A 315 8.44 16.28 -0.23
N ARG A 316 8.53 17.08 0.86
CA ARG A 316 8.79 16.58 2.21
C ARG A 316 7.73 15.56 2.65
N LEU A 317 6.44 15.86 2.46
CA LEU A 317 5.35 14.92 2.76
C LEU A 317 5.47 13.63 1.96
N ALA A 318 5.80 13.72 0.66
CA ALA A 318 6.02 12.54 -0.17
C ALA A 318 7.18 11.67 0.36
N GLN A 319 8.29 12.30 0.76
CA GLN A 319 9.44 11.60 1.32
C GLN A 319 9.13 10.98 2.69
N CYS A 320 8.37 11.66 3.55
CA CYS A 320 7.93 11.11 4.84
C CYS A 320 7.15 9.80 4.64
N ILE A 321 6.22 9.78 3.68
CA ILE A 321 5.45 8.59 3.34
C ILE A 321 6.37 7.47 2.82
N GLN A 322 7.33 7.79 1.96
CA GLN A 322 8.29 6.79 1.49
C GLN A 322 9.11 6.19 2.63
N VAL A 323 9.60 7.02 3.56
CA VAL A 323 10.34 6.57 4.75
C VAL A 323 9.49 5.64 5.62
N LEU A 324 8.22 5.98 5.85
CA LEU A 324 7.30 5.12 6.60
C LEU A 324 7.14 3.76 5.95
N VAL A 325 6.93 3.71 4.63
CA VAL A 325 6.75 2.47 3.88
C VAL A 325 8.03 1.62 3.89
N GLN A 326 9.20 2.24 3.67
CA GLN A 326 10.50 1.54 3.75
C GLN A 326 10.77 1.02 5.15
N GLY A 327 10.34 1.74 6.18
CA GLY A 327 10.42 1.33 7.59
C GLY A 327 9.41 0.25 8.01
N GLY A 328 8.54 -0.20 7.09
CA GLY A 328 7.49 -1.17 7.41
C GLY A 328 6.39 -0.62 8.33
N VAL A 329 6.31 0.71 8.47
CA VAL A 329 5.29 1.37 9.29
C VAL A 329 4.00 1.48 8.48
N ARG A 330 2.86 1.31 9.15
CA ARG A 330 1.56 1.58 8.55
C ARG A 330 1.46 3.04 8.14
N VAL A 331 0.80 3.33 7.03
CA VAL A 331 0.58 4.69 6.55
C VAL A 331 -0.89 5.04 6.79
N ASP A 332 -1.11 5.96 7.71
CA ASP A 332 -2.38 6.59 8.06
C ASP A 332 -2.13 8.09 8.39
N GLU A 333 -3.20 8.87 8.62
CA GLU A 333 -3.08 10.30 8.94
C GLU A 333 -2.12 10.56 10.12
N GLU A 334 -2.22 9.79 11.19
CA GLU A 334 -1.43 9.96 12.42
C GLU A 334 0.06 9.72 12.17
N THR A 335 0.41 8.61 11.51
CA THR A 335 1.81 8.28 11.21
C THR A 335 2.43 9.25 10.21
N VAL A 336 1.67 9.72 9.22
CA VAL A 336 2.15 10.71 8.24
C VAL A 336 2.40 12.07 8.91
N MET A 337 1.48 12.52 9.77
CA MET A 337 1.67 13.78 10.51
C MET A 337 2.83 13.68 11.50
N GLY A 338 2.96 12.57 12.22
CA GLY A 338 4.11 12.33 13.11
C GLY A 338 5.44 12.28 12.37
N ALA A 339 5.48 11.68 11.16
CA ALA A 339 6.68 11.67 10.33
C ALA A 339 7.03 13.07 9.80
N TYR A 340 6.01 13.87 9.45
CA TYR A 340 6.21 15.26 9.03
C TYR A 340 6.78 16.12 10.15
N GLU A 341 6.22 16.06 11.36
CA GLU A 341 6.74 16.77 12.53
C GLU A 341 8.16 16.32 12.89
N ALA A 342 8.42 15.01 12.88
CA ALA A 342 9.76 14.46 13.10
C ALA A 342 10.76 14.94 12.03
N SER A 343 10.35 15.06 10.77
CA SER A 343 11.22 15.57 9.71
C SER A 343 11.59 17.04 9.92
N LEU A 344 10.68 17.86 10.46
CA LEU A 344 10.95 19.26 10.81
C LEU A 344 11.92 19.34 11.99
N GLN A 345 11.76 18.49 13.00
CA GLN A 345 12.69 18.44 14.13
C GLN A 345 14.10 18.05 13.70
N VAL A 346 14.24 17.03 12.84
CA VAL A 346 15.55 16.59 12.34
C VAL A 346 16.22 17.68 11.51
N ASP A 347 15.46 18.45 10.73
CA ASP A 347 16.02 19.57 9.97
C ASP A 347 16.49 20.73 10.88
N LEU A 348 15.88 20.92 12.06
CA LEU A 348 16.34 21.89 13.06
C LEU A 348 17.61 21.41 13.77
N GLU A 349 17.65 20.14 14.20
CA GLU A 349 18.83 19.55 14.88
C GLU A 349 20.09 19.63 13.99
N VAL A 350 19.96 19.35 12.69
CA VAL A 350 21.09 19.47 11.73
C VAL A 350 21.48 20.92 11.46
N GLY A 351 20.54 21.86 11.58
CA GLY A 351 20.80 23.29 11.40
C GLY A 351 21.64 23.92 12.51
N ASP A 352 21.64 23.33 13.70
CA ASP A 352 22.43 23.79 14.85
C ASP A 352 23.86 23.19 14.87
N ASP A 353 24.11 22.11 14.11
CA ASP A 353 25.37 21.35 14.11
C ASP A 353 26.34 21.70 12.94
N GLU A 354 25.98 22.59 12.00
CA GLU A 354 26.80 22.91 10.81
C GLU A 354 27.47 24.30 10.87
N ASP A 355 28.67 24.32 11.48
CA ASP A 355 29.84 25.13 11.07
C ASP A 355 30.54 24.53 9.81
N GLU A 356 29.83 23.74 8.99
CA GLU A 356 30.38 23.06 7.80
C GLU A 356 30.00 23.76 6.48
N ASP A 357 30.95 23.69 5.54
CA ASP A 357 31.18 24.55 4.39
C ASP A 357 29.97 24.87 3.47
N GLU A 358 29.90 26.14 3.07
CA GLU A 358 28.86 26.78 2.24
C GLU A 358 28.62 26.14 0.85
N GLU A 359 29.50 25.25 0.36
CA GLU A 359 29.41 24.72 -1.02
C GLU A 359 28.46 23.53 -1.20
N THR A 360 28.06 22.83 -0.12
CA THR A 360 27.12 21.69 -0.20
C THR A 360 25.67 22.05 0.12
N LYS A 361 25.39 23.33 0.45
CA LYS A 361 24.10 23.77 1.01
C LYS A 361 22.93 23.81 0.03
N HIS A 362 23.16 23.66 -1.28
CA HIS A 362 22.12 24.02 -2.25
C HIS A 362 21.26 22.89 -2.83
N GLU A 363 21.64 21.62 -2.75
CA GLU A 363 20.86 20.53 -3.38
C GLU A 363 20.94 19.24 -2.54
N GLY A 364 20.20 19.14 -1.43
CA GLY A 364 20.21 17.92 -0.62
C GLY A 364 19.44 17.92 0.70
N ARG A 365 19.01 19.07 1.21
CA ARG A 365 18.26 19.16 2.48
C ARG A 365 16.92 18.41 2.46
N GLU A 366 16.36 18.13 1.28
CA GLU A 366 15.06 17.46 1.11
C GLU A 366 15.15 15.93 1.06
N TYR A 367 16.35 15.36 0.97
CA TYR A 367 16.51 13.92 0.86
C TYR A 367 16.50 13.27 2.25
N LEU A 368 15.33 12.79 2.66
CA LEU A 368 15.12 12.18 4.00
C LEU A 368 15.72 10.78 4.14
N GLU A 369 16.60 10.31 3.25
CA GLU A 369 17.15 8.94 3.34
C GLU A 369 18.37 8.82 4.27
N GLY A 370 18.80 7.57 4.51
CA GLY A 370 20.03 7.26 5.24
C GLY A 370 19.92 7.41 6.77
N ALA A 371 20.67 8.36 7.35
CA ALA A 371 20.66 8.60 8.79
C ALA A 371 19.40 9.37 9.22
N LYS A 372 18.93 10.31 8.39
CA LYS A 372 17.72 11.11 8.64
C LYS A 372 16.46 10.23 8.68
N SER A 373 16.31 9.26 7.76
CA SER A 373 15.17 8.33 7.75
C SER A 373 15.10 7.50 9.02
N ARG A 374 16.23 6.96 9.47
CA ARG A 374 16.31 6.17 10.70
C ARG A 374 15.90 7.00 11.92
N ARG A 375 16.39 8.24 12.00
CA ARG A 375 16.03 9.16 13.08
C ARG A 375 14.54 9.50 13.09
N ILE A 376 13.96 9.79 11.93
CA ILE A 376 12.52 10.03 11.78
C ILE A 376 11.72 8.82 12.23
N LEU A 377 12.10 7.61 11.80
CA LEU A 377 11.42 6.37 12.21
C LEU A 377 11.50 6.15 13.72
N GLU A 378 12.67 6.39 14.35
CA GLU A 378 12.81 6.32 15.81
C GLU A 378 11.85 7.27 16.53
N LEU A 379 11.76 8.52 16.08
CA LEU A 379 10.85 9.51 16.65
C LEU A 379 9.38 9.11 16.45
N VAL A 380 9.00 8.61 15.28
CA VAL A 380 7.64 8.12 15.00
C VAL A 380 7.31 6.91 15.90
N PHE A 381 8.23 5.97 16.08
CA PHE A 381 8.01 4.81 16.96
C PHE A 381 7.87 5.17 18.44
N GLN A 382 8.42 6.29 18.89
CA GLN A 382 8.23 6.78 20.26
C GLN A 382 6.81 7.34 20.47
N HIS A 383 6.23 7.96 19.44
CA HIS A 383 4.87 8.54 19.50
C HIS A 383 3.75 7.50 19.33
N VAL A 384 4.03 6.36 18.68
CA VAL A 384 3.03 5.31 18.39
C VAL A 384 2.89 4.28 19.55
N LYS A 385 3.71 4.35 20.61
CA LYS A 385 3.57 3.54 21.83
C LYS A 385 2.63 4.20 22.83
#